data_AF-A0A447P2G8-F1
#
_entry.id   AF-A0A447P2G8-F1
#
_cell.length_a   1.000
_cell.length_b   1.000
_cell.length_c   1.000
_cell.angle_alpha   90.00
_cell.angle_beta   90.00
_cell.angle_gamma   90.00
#
_symmetry.space_group_name_H-M   'P 1'
#
loop_
_entity.id
_entity.type
_entity.pdbx_description
1 polymer ?
#
loop_
_entity_poly.entity_id
_entity_poly.type
_entity_poly.pdbx_seq_one_letter_code
_entity_poly.pdbx_strand_id
1 'polypeptide(L)'
;MNEQYSALRSNVSMLGKVLGETIKDALGEHILDRVETIRKLSKSSRAGNEANRQELLTTLQNLSNDELLPVARAFSQFLNLANTAEQYHSISPKGEAASNPEVIARTLRKLKNQPDLNDATIKKAVESLSLELVLTAHPTEITRRTLIHKMGEINNCLKQLDNTDIADYERHQVMRRLRQLIAQSWHNG
;
A
#
# COMPACT_ATOMS: atom_id res chain seq x y z
N MET A 1 14.36 -16.45 6.72
CA MET A 1 13.92 -15.17 6.12
C MET A 1 12.42 -15.32 5.88
N ASN A 2 11.54 -14.52 6.51
CA ASN A 2 10.08 -14.76 6.44
C ASN A 2 9.57 -14.65 4.99
N GLU A 3 9.30 -15.81 4.38
CA GLU A 3 8.66 -15.96 3.06
C GLU A 3 7.27 -15.32 3.02
N GLN A 4 6.60 -15.25 4.17
CA GLN A 4 5.26 -14.69 4.37
C GLN A 4 5.09 -13.27 3.81
N TYR A 5 6.13 -12.43 3.86
CA TYR A 5 6.08 -11.04 3.37
C TYR A 5 6.85 -10.82 2.06
N SER A 6 7.26 -11.89 1.37
CA SER A 6 8.02 -11.80 0.12
C SER A 6 7.20 -11.10 -0.99
N ALA A 7 5.93 -11.47 -1.14
CA ALA A 7 5.00 -10.87 -2.09
C ALA A 7 4.78 -9.36 -1.82
N LEU A 8 4.58 -8.99 -0.55
CA LEU A 8 4.45 -7.58 -0.15
C LEU A 8 5.71 -6.78 -0.52
N ARG A 9 6.90 -7.28 -0.17
CA ARG A 9 8.16 -6.61 -0.51
C ARG A 9 8.35 -6.48 -2.01
N SER A 10 7.96 -7.50 -2.79
CA SER A 10 8.02 -7.46 -4.25
C SER A 10 7.10 -6.38 -4.83
N ASN A 11 5.86 -6.30 -4.36
CA ASN A 11 4.89 -5.27 -4.79
C ASN A 11 5.35 -3.86 -4.44
N VAL A 12 5.82 -3.63 -3.21
CA VAL A 12 6.38 -2.33 -2.79
C VAL A 12 7.57 -1.94 -3.67
N SER A 13 8.47 -2.89 -3.97
CA SER A 13 9.61 -2.63 -4.85
C SER A 13 9.19 -2.31 -6.28
N MET A 14 8.21 -3.03 -6.84
CA MET A 14 7.69 -2.82 -8.18
C MET A 14 7.03 -1.44 -8.31
N LEU A 15 6.13 -1.09 -7.39
CA LEU A 15 5.45 0.21 -7.38
C LEU A 15 6.45 1.35 -7.21
N GLY A 16 7.46 1.16 -6.35
CA GLY A 16 8.53 2.12 -6.16
C GLY A 16 9.37 2.36 -7.42
N LYS A 17 9.68 1.31 -8.18
CA LYS A 17 10.38 1.45 -9.48
C LYS A 17 9.54 2.23 -10.48
N VAL A 18 8.25 1.91 -10.60
CA VAL A 18 7.35 2.62 -11.52
C VAL A 18 7.20 4.09 -11.14
N LEU A 19 7.10 4.40 -9.85
CA LEU A 19 7.10 5.78 -9.37
C LEU A 19 8.44 6.48 -9.66
N GLY A 20 9.57 5.81 -9.45
CA GLY A 20 10.89 6.36 -9.75
C GLY A 20 11.05 6.72 -11.23
N GLU A 21 10.65 5.83 -12.13
CA GLU A 21 10.61 6.09 -13.58
C GLU A 21 9.71 7.28 -13.91
N THR A 22 8.54 7.37 -13.29
CA THR A 22 7.61 8.51 -13.45
C THR A 22 8.23 9.84 -13.00
N ILE A 23 8.93 9.85 -11.86
CA ILE A 23 9.61 11.05 -11.34
C ILE A 23 10.74 11.46 -12.28
N LYS A 24 11.53 10.50 -12.77
CA LYS A 24 12.61 10.73 -13.72
C LYS A 24 12.10 11.37 -15.01
N ASP A 25 10.98 10.86 -15.55
CA ASP A 25 10.37 11.41 -16.76
C ASP A 25 9.79 12.81 -16.53
N ALA A 26 9.27 13.10 -15.34
CA ALA A 26 8.59 14.36 -15.04
C ALA A 26 9.53 15.52 -14.66
N LEU A 27 10.55 15.26 -13.84
CA LEU A 27 11.42 16.28 -13.24
C LEU A 27 12.92 16.04 -13.45
N GLY A 28 13.27 14.98 -14.17
CA GLY A 28 14.65 14.59 -14.41
C GLY A 28 15.25 13.70 -13.33
N GLU A 29 16.44 13.18 -13.62
CA GLU A 29 17.16 12.22 -12.79
C GLU A 29 17.62 12.81 -11.45
N HIS A 30 17.92 14.11 -11.41
CA HIS A 30 18.39 14.79 -10.19
C HIS A 30 17.41 14.66 -9.01
N ILE A 31 16.10 14.84 -9.23
CA ILE A 31 15.11 14.71 -8.15
C ILE A 31 15.01 13.26 -7.68
N LEU A 32 15.05 12.30 -8.60
CA LEU A 32 15.05 10.89 -8.25
C LEU A 32 16.27 10.53 -7.40
N ASP A 33 17.46 11.01 -7.76
CA ASP A 33 18.70 10.80 -7.02
C ASP A 33 18.63 11.38 -5.61
N ARG A 34 18.05 12.57 -5.44
CA ARG A 34 17.82 13.17 -4.11
C ARG A 34 16.91 12.28 -3.26
N VAL A 35 15.79 11.83 -3.81
CA VAL A 35 14.84 10.96 -3.10
C VAL A 35 15.48 9.63 -2.72
N GLU A 36 16.20 8.99 -3.63
CA GLU A 36 16.90 7.72 -3.37
C GLU A 36 18.03 7.88 -2.36
N THR A 37 18.76 8.99 -2.38
CA THR A 37 19.81 9.31 -1.40
C THR A 37 19.21 9.44 -0.01
N ILE A 38 18.16 10.27 0.14
CA ILE A 38 17.46 10.44 1.42
C ILE A 38 16.89 9.10 1.93
N ARG A 39 16.32 8.27 1.04
CA ARG A 39 15.80 6.94 1.39
C ARG A 39 16.89 5.99 1.89
N LYS A 40 18.03 5.91 1.21
CA LYS A 40 19.17 5.06 1.58
C LYS A 40 19.78 5.50 2.91
N LEU A 41 20.01 6.79 3.08
CA LEU A 41 20.54 7.37 4.31
C LEU A 41 19.58 7.14 5.49
N SER A 42 18.28 7.36 5.30
CA SER A 42 17.26 7.11 6.34
C SER A 42 17.24 5.64 6.77
N LYS A 43 17.33 4.70 5.82
CA LYS A 43 17.38 3.26 6.13
C LYS A 43 18.64 2.91 6.92
N SER A 44 19.79 3.44 6.53
CA SER A 44 21.07 3.14 7.19
C SER A 44 21.18 3.80 8.57
N SER A 45 20.71 5.03 8.72
CA SER A 45 20.61 5.72 10.01
C SER A 45 19.73 4.93 11.00
N ARG A 46 18.57 4.43 10.55
CA ARG A 46 17.70 3.57 11.37
C ARG A 46 18.36 2.26 11.81
N ALA A 47 19.34 1.75 11.06
CA ALA A 47 20.12 0.57 11.41
C ALA A 47 21.27 0.87 12.39
N GLY A 48 21.39 2.10 12.91
CA GLY A 48 22.38 2.50 13.91
C GLY A 48 23.64 3.15 13.34
N ASN A 49 23.69 3.49 12.04
CA ASN A 49 24.83 4.18 11.46
C ASN A 49 24.74 5.70 11.70
N GLU A 50 25.47 6.19 12.70
CA GLU A 50 25.47 7.61 13.09
C GLU A 50 26.12 8.53 12.02
N ALA A 51 27.11 8.05 11.27
CA ALA A 51 27.70 8.83 10.18
C ALA A 51 26.66 9.13 9.10
N ASN A 52 25.87 8.13 8.72
CA ASN A 52 24.79 8.28 7.74
C ASN A 52 23.62 9.12 8.30
N ARG A 53 23.45 9.18 9.63
CA ARG A 53 22.51 10.11 10.26
C ARG A 53 22.95 11.55 10.06
N GLN A 54 24.23 11.84 10.28
CA GLN A 54 24.77 13.19 10.06
C GLN A 54 24.70 13.58 8.57
N GLU A 55 25.03 12.65 7.67
CA GLU A 55 24.92 12.87 6.22
C GLU A 55 23.46 13.11 5.77
N LEU A 56 22.49 12.41 6.37
CA LEU A 56 21.06 12.66 6.15
C LEU A 56 20.67 14.09 6.54
N LEU A 57 21.09 14.56 7.72
CA LEU A 57 20.80 15.92 8.20
C LEU A 57 21.38 16.96 7.24
N THR A 58 22.64 16.81 6.86
CA THR A 58 23.30 17.71 5.89
C THR A 58 22.58 17.69 4.54
N THR A 59 22.18 16.51 4.06
CA THR A 59 21.44 16.37 2.79
C THR A 59 20.12 17.13 2.82
N LEU A 60 19.37 17.02 3.92
CA LEU A 60 18.08 17.72 4.09
C LEU A 60 18.26 19.24 4.21
N GLN A 61 19.31 19.70 4.89
CA GLN A 61 19.64 21.12 5.03
C GLN A 61 20.07 21.77 3.71
N ASN A 62 20.64 20.98 2.79
CA ASN A 62 21.13 21.45 1.49
C ASN A 62 20.10 21.33 0.37
N LEU A 63 18.87 20.89 0.65
CA LEU A 63 17.79 20.92 -0.34
C LEU A 63 17.45 22.36 -0.69
N SER A 64 17.39 22.67 -1.98
CA SER A 64 16.92 23.98 -2.42
C SER A 64 15.40 24.10 -2.22
N ASN A 65 14.89 25.34 -2.12
CA ASN A 65 13.46 25.58 -1.95
C ASN A 65 12.61 24.95 -3.08
N ASP A 66 13.16 24.89 -4.29
CA ASP A 66 12.50 24.28 -5.46
C ASP A 66 12.47 22.75 -5.39
N GLU A 67 13.36 22.13 -4.61
CA GLU A 67 13.43 20.68 -4.40
C GLU A 67 12.52 20.19 -3.27
N LEU A 68 12.22 21.04 -2.28
CA LEU A 68 11.46 20.65 -1.08
C LEU A 68 10.11 20.04 -1.43
N LEU A 69 9.34 20.69 -2.29
CA LEU A 69 8.00 20.22 -2.66
C LEU A 69 8.05 18.90 -3.48
N PRO A 70 8.85 18.78 -4.57
CA PRO A 70 9.03 17.51 -5.28
C PRO A 70 9.46 16.35 -4.38
N VAL A 71 10.43 16.58 -3.48
CA VAL A 71 10.95 15.54 -2.59
C VAL A 71 9.88 15.12 -1.57
N ALA A 72 9.20 16.07 -0.92
CA ALA A 72 8.12 15.77 0.01
C ALA A 72 6.98 14.99 -0.68
N ARG A 73 6.58 15.43 -1.88
CA ARG A 73 5.57 14.76 -2.71
C ARG A 73 5.98 13.33 -3.06
N ALA A 74 7.25 13.11 -3.44
CA ALA A 74 7.75 11.77 -3.74
C ALA A 74 7.60 10.84 -2.55
N PHE A 75 8.02 11.25 -1.35
CA PHE A 75 7.86 10.44 -0.13
C PHE A 75 6.39 10.16 0.22
N SER A 76 5.51 11.15 0.07
CA SER A 76 4.07 10.96 0.25
C SER A 76 3.51 9.91 -0.72
N GLN A 77 3.90 9.95 -2.00
CA GLN A 77 3.48 8.96 -2.99
C GLN A 77 4.06 7.58 -2.73
N PHE A 78 5.32 7.47 -2.32
CA PHE A 78 5.91 6.20 -1.89
C PHE A 78 5.13 5.58 -0.74
N LEU A 79 4.76 6.38 0.27
CA LEU A 79 3.96 5.91 1.40
C LEU A 79 2.57 5.44 0.95
N ASN A 80 1.89 6.21 0.09
CA ASN A 80 0.58 5.83 -0.44
C ASN A 80 0.63 4.50 -1.21
N LEU A 81 1.68 4.29 -2.02
CA LEU A 81 1.88 3.04 -2.77
C LEU A 81 2.23 1.87 -1.84
N ALA A 82 3.05 2.11 -0.81
CA ALA A 82 3.36 1.10 0.20
C ALA A 82 2.10 0.66 0.96
N ASN A 83 1.27 1.62 1.40
CA ASN A 83 0.00 1.35 2.05
C ASN A 83 -0.97 0.59 1.12
N THR A 84 -1.01 0.94 -0.17
CA THR A 84 -1.83 0.21 -1.16
C THR A 84 -1.36 -1.24 -1.33
N ALA A 85 -0.04 -1.48 -1.36
CA ALA A 85 0.52 -2.83 -1.44
C ALA A 85 0.24 -3.64 -0.16
N GLU A 86 0.30 -3.01 1.01
CA GLU A 86 -0.05 -3.63 2.30
C GLU A 86 -1.53 -4.00 2.35
N GLN A 87 -2.43 -3.08 2.00
CA GLN A 87 -3.86 -3.35 1.92
C GLN A 87 -4.17 -4.50 0.96
N TYR A 88 -3.52 -4.53 -0.21
CA TYR A 88 -3.64 -5.64 -1.15
C TYR A 88 -3.19 -6.97 -0.51
N HIS A 89 -2.05 -6.97 0.19
CA HIS A 89 -1.53 -8.17 0.85
C HIS A 89 -2.48 -8.69 1.94
N SER A 90 -3.10 -7.81 2.73
CA SER A 90 -4.08 -8.21 3.75
C SER A 90 -5.31 -8.89 3.16
N ILE A 91 -5.81 -8.43 2.00
CA ILE A 91 -6.98 -9.05 1.36
C ILE A 91 -6.65 -10.22 0.42
N SER A 92 -5.40 -10.34 -0.04
CA SER A 92 -4.99 -11.37 -0.98
C SER A 92 -5.13 -12.78 -0.38
N PRO A 93 -5.66 -13.76 -1.12
CA PRO A 93 -5.69 -15.16 -0.68
C PRO A 93 -4.32 -15.75 -0.38
N LYS A 94 -3.25 -15.23 -1.02
CA LYS A 94 -1.85 -15.64 -0.80
C LYS A 94 -1.17 -14.86 0.34
N GLY A 95 -1.84 -13.86 0.91
CA GLY A 95 -1.38 -13.08 2.06
C GLY A 95 -2.14 -13.47 3.32
N GLU A 96 -2.77 -12.49 3.97
CA GLU A 96 -3.51 -12.72 5.23
C GLU A 96 -4.95 -13.22 5.00
N ALA A 97 -5.46 -13.11 3.78
CA ALA A 97 -6.81 -13.49 3.40
C ALA A 97 -7.88 -12.94 4.36
N ALA A 98 -7.75 -11.66 4.77
CA ALA A 98 -8.63 -11.02 5.76
C ALA A 98 -10.12 -11.02 5.36
N SER A 99 -10.41 -11.10 4.06
CA SER A 99 -11.77 -11.21 3.51
C SER A 99 -12.27 -12.65 3.37
N ASN A 100 -11.51 -13.65 3.84
CA ASN A 100 -11.90 -15.06 3.75
C ASN A 100 -13.14 -15.33 4.63
N PRO A 101 -14.24 -15.87 4.06
CA PRO A 101 -15.45 -16.22 4.80
C PRO A 101 -15.22 -17.18 5.98
N GLU A 102 -14.09 -17.88 5.99
CA GLU A 102 -13.62 -18.72 7.10
C GLU A 102 -13.57 -17.97 8.44
N VAL A 103 -13.36 -16.65 8.45
CA VAL A 103 -13.42 -15.84 9.68
C VAL A 103 -14.78 -15.95 10.38
N ILE A 104 -15.87 -15.91 9.60
CA ILE A 104 -17.23 -16.06 10.10
C ILE A 104 -17.51 -17.54 10.41
N ALA A 105 -17.18 -18.43 9.47
CA ALA A 105 -17.45 -19.87 9.62
C ALA A 105 -16.77 -20.47 10.86
N ARG A 106 -15.53 -20.08 11.16
CA ARG A 106 -14.80 -20.49 12.36
C ARG A 106 -15.51 -20.08 13.64
N THR A 107 -16.04 -18.85 13.68
CA THR A 107 -16.81 -18.34 14.82
C THR A 107 -18.10 -19.14 14.99
N LEU A 108 -18.85 -19.37 13.91
CA LEU A 108 -20.07 -20.17 13.94
C LEU A 108 -19.81 -21.61 14.40
N ARG A 109 -18.78 -22.28 13.87
CA ARG A 109 -18.39 -23.62 14.32
C ARG A 109 -18.01 -23.66 15.80
N LYS A 110 -17.25 -22.65 16.27
CA LYS A 110 -16.88 -22.53 17.68
C LYS A 110 -18.12 -22.42 18.57
N LEU A 111 -19.14 -21.66 18.16
CA LEU A 111 -20.41 -21.52 18.88
C LEU A 111 -21.22 -22.82 18.88
N LYS A 112 -21.33 -23.50 17.72
CA LYS A 112 -22.05 -24.78 17.62
C LYS A 112 -21.43 -25.91 18.45
N ASN A 113 -20.13 -25.84 18.74
CA ASN A 113 -19.42 -26.84 19.52
C ASN A 113 -19.41 -26.55 21.04
N GLN A 114 -20.04 -25.46 21.50
CA GLN A 114 -20.15 -25.19 22.94
C GLN A 114 -21.27 -26.06 23.55
N PRO A 115 -20.98 -26.84 24.61
CA PRO A 115 -21.95 -27.75 25.21
C PRO A 115 -23.15 -27.01 25.83
N ASP A 116 -22.96 -25.75 26.25
CA ASP A 116 -23.97 -24.95 26.94
C ASP A 116 -24.82 -24.07 26.01
N LEU A 117 -24.58 -24.13 24.69
CA LEU A 117 -25.32 -23.34 23.69
C LEU A 117 -26.17 -24.23 22.80
N ASN A 118 -27.44 -23.86 22.63
CA ASN A 118 -28.33 -24.51 21.67
C ASN A 118 -28.53 -23.64 20.42
N ASP A 119 -28.93 -24.28 19.32
CA ASP A 119 -29.13 -23.63 18.01
C ASP A 119 -30.16 -22.48 18.07
N ALA A 120 -31.19 -22.59 18.92
CA ALA A 120 -32.20 -21.55 19.09
C ALA A 120 -31.61 -20.25 19.68
N THR A 121 -30.70 -20.37 20.64
CA THR A 121 -30.02 -19.23 21.26
C THR A 121 -29.07 -18.56 20.28
N ILE A 122 -28.31 -19.34 19.51
CA ILE A 122 -27.42 -18.83 18.46
C ILE A 122 -28.24 -18.09 17.39
N LYS A 123 -29.35 -18.68 16.93
CA LYS A 123 -30.25 -18.07 15.95
C LYS A 123 -30.78 -16.72 16.44
N LYS A 124 -31.29 -16.66 17.68
CA LYS A 124 -31.82 -15.41 18.26
C LYS A 124 -30.75 -14.31 18.34
N ALA A 125 -29.52 -14.66 18.71
CA ALA A 125 -28.42 -13.70 18.77
C ALA A 125 -28.04 -13.14 17.39
N VAL A 126 -28.07 -13.99 16.35
CA VAL A 126 -27.84 -13.58 14.96
C VAL A 126 -28.99 -12.68 14.46
N GLU A 127 -30.24 -13.04 14.76
CA GLU A 127 -31.42 -12.24 14.39
C GLU A 127 -31.43 -10.86 15.03
N SER A 128 -30.83 -10.71 16.21
CA SER A 128 -30.71 -9.44 16.92
C SER A 128 -29.44 -8.63 16.60
N LEU A 129 -28.57 -9.13 15.71
CA LEU A 129 -27.30 -8.48 15.43
C LEU A 129 -27.52 -7.17 14.67
N SER A 130 -27.00 -6.07 15.23
CA SER A 130 -27.06 -4.75 14.63
C SER A 130 -25.69 -4.08 14.71
N LEU A 131 -25.21 -3.58 13.56
CA LEU A 131 -23.98 -2.81 13.47
C LEU A 131 -24.29 -1.46 12.80
N GLU A 132 -23.96 -0.38 13.50
CA GLU A 132 -24.05 0.98 12.97
C GLU A 132 -22.65 1.56 12.86
N LEU A 133 -22.24 1.92 11.64
CA LEU A 133 -20.95 2.54 11.38
C LEU A 133 -21.14 4.04 11.18
N VAL A 134 -20.66 4.83 12.14
CA VAL A 134 -20.68 6.30 12.05
C VAL A 134 -19.34 6.76 11.49
N LEU A 135 -19.36 7.22 10.23
CA LEU A 135 -18.18 7.79 9.59
C LEU A 135 -17.95 9.20 10.13
N THR A 136 -16.75 9.44 10.66
CA THR A 136 -16.32 10.77 11.12
C THR A 136 -15.37 11.40 10.09
N ALA A 137 -15.28 12.72 10.09
CA ALA A 137 -14.32 13.42 9.25
C ALA A 137 -12.89 13.07 9.69
N HIS A 138 -11.98 12.83 8.74
CA HIS A 138 -10.57 12.66 9.05
C HIS A 138 -9.95 14.04 9.36
N PRO A 139 -9.32 14.24 10.53
CA PRO A 139 -8.91 15.58 10.98
C PRO A 139 -7.78 16.21 10.15
N THR A 140 -7.07 15.41 9.34
CA THR A 140 -5.89 15.85 8.58
C THR A 140 -5.92 15.51 7.09
N GLU A 141 -6.95 14.82 6.59
CA GLU A 141 -6.99 14.34 5.21
C GLU A 141 -8.28 14.74 4.49
N ILE A 142 -8.16 15.65 3.52
CA ILE A 142 -9.16 15.83 2.46
C ILE A 142 -8.75 14.90 1.32
N THR A 143 -8.92 13.59 1.51
CA THR A 143 -8.62 12.61 0.46
C THR A 143 -9.64 12.77 -0.65
N ARG A 144 -9.25 13.43 -1.75
CA ARG A 144 -10.14 13.63 -2.90
C ARG A 144 -10.66 12.28 -3.38
N ARG A 145 -11.96 12.18 -3.65
CA ARG A 145 -12.62 10.96 -4.19
C ARG A 145 -11.84 10.34 -5.36
N THR A 146 -11.23 11.18 -6.19
CA THR A 146 -10.37 10.78 -7.31
C THR A 146 -9.17 9.93 -6.87
N LEU A 147 -8.54 10.25 -5.73
CA LEU A 147 -7.39 9.51 -5.20
C LEU A 147 -7.82 8.12 -4.71
N ILE A 148 -8.95 8.03 -4.01
CA ILE A 148 -9.52 6.76 -3.53
C ILE A 148 -9.82 5.83 -4.73
N HIS A 149 -10.42 6.37 -5.80
CA HIS A 149 -10.67 5.59 -7.02
C HIS A 149 -9.37 5.06 -7.64
N LYS A 150 -8.33 5.90 -7.73
CA LYS A 150 -7.02 5.51 -8.27
C LYS A 150 -6.36 4.42 -7.43
N MET A 151 -6.42 4.51 -6.10
CA MET A 151 -5.91 3.48 -5.20
C MET A 151 -6.63 2.14 -5.43
N GLY A 152 -7.97 2.18 -5.61
CA GLY A 152 -8.74 1.00 -5.98
C GLY A 152 -8.33 0.38 -7.32
N GLU A 153 -8.05 1.20 -8.34
CA GLU A 153 -7.57 0.71 -9.64
C GLU A 153 -6.14 0.15 -9.57
N ILE A 154 -5.26 0.73 -8.77
CA ILE A 154 -3.91 0.19 -8.50
C ILE A 154 -4.04 -1.18 -7.82
N ASN A 155 -4.90 -1.29 -6.80
CA ASN A 155 -5.18 -2.56 -6.12
C ASN A 155 -5.69 -3.64 -7.09
N ASN A 156 -6.56 -3.27 -8.05
CA ASN A 156 -7.01 -4.20 -9.10
C ASN A 156 -5.88 -4.63 -10.04
N CYS A 157 -4.95 -3.73 -10.37
CA CYS A 157 -3.77 -4.08 -11.17
C CYS A 157 -2.87 -5.07 -10.41
N LEU A 158 -2.64 -4.85 -9.10
CA LEU A 158 -1.91 -5.81 -8.25
C LEU A 158 -2.58 -7.18 -8.23
N LYS A 159 -3.91 -7.21 -8.10
CA LYS A 159 -4.71 -8.46 -8.14
C LYS A 159 -4.49 -9.25 -9.43
N GLN A 160 -4.46 -8.57 -10.58
CA GLN A 160 -4.25 -9.21 -11.88
C GLN A 160 -2.80 -9.70 -12.04
N LEU A 161 -1.81 -8.93 -11.58
CA LEU A 161 -0.39 -9.29 -11.67
C LEU A 161 0.03 -10.44 -10.76
N ASP A 162 -0.75 -10.71 -9.71
CA ASP A 162 -0.55 -11.84 -8.79
C ASP A 162 -1.02 -13.19 -9.36
N ASN A 163 -1.71 -13.18 -10.52
CA ASN A 163 -1.99 -14.41 -11.26
C ASN A 163 -0.70 -14.96 -11.89
N THR A 164 -0.34 -16.20 -11.55
CA THR A 164 0.88 -16.86 -12.07
C THR A 164 0.73 -17.28 -13.53
N ASP A 165 -0.50 -17.51 -13.98
CA ASP A 165 -0.79 -18.00 -15.34
C ASP A 165 -1.17 -16.87 -16.31
N ILE A 166 -0.91 -15.61 -15.92
CA ILE A 166 -1.15 -14.46 -16.78
C ILE A 166 -0.25 -14.50 -18.02
N ALA A 167 -0.83 -14.33 -19.20
CA ALA A 167 -0.04 -14.29 -20.42
C ALA A 167 0.84 -13.03 -20.48
N ASP A 168 1.98 -13.11 -21.15
CA ASP A 168 2.94 -11.99 -21.21
C ASP A 168 2.30 -10.71 -21.77
N TYR A 169 1.48 -10.82 -22.81
CA TYR A 169 0.82 -9.65 -23.39
C TYR A 169 -0.17 -8.98 -22.41
N GLU A 170 -0.88 -9.76 -21.60
CA GLU A 170 -1.80 -9.26 -20.58
C GLU A 170 -1.01 -8.59 -19.45
N ARG A 171 0.06 -9.22 -18.98
CA ARG A 171 0.97 -8.64 -17.98
C ARG A 171 1.50 -7.28 -18.46
N HIS A 172 1.90 -7.15 -19.72
CA HIS A 172 2.33 -5.88 -20.28
C HIS A 172 1.22 -4.82 -20.30
N GLN A 173 -0.01 -5.21 -20.63
CA GLN A 173 -1.16 -4.29 -20.61
C GLN A 173 -1.47 -3.79 -19.19
N VAL A 174 -1.47 -4.69 -18.19
CA VAL A 174 -1.69 -4.34 -16.79
C VAL A 174 -0.57 -3.43 -16.27
N MET A 175 0.69 -3.75 -16.58
CA MET A 175 1.82 -2.89 -16.21
C MET A 175 1.75 -1.50 -16.86
N ARG A 176 1.30 -1.42 -18.13
CA ARG A 176 1.06 -0.13 -18.81
C ARG A 176 -0.03 0.67 -18.10
N ARG A 177 -1.14 0.03 -17.70
CA ARG A 177 -2.20 0.70 -16.94
C ARG A 177 -1.70 1.17 -15.58
N LEU A 178 -0.93 0.35 -14.87
CA LEU A 178 -0.33 0.69 -13.58
C LEU A 178 0.56 1.94 -13.68
N ARG A 179 1.42 2.00 -14.72
CA ARG A 179 2.25 3.18 -15.02
C ARG A 179 1.41 4.43 -15.23
N GLN A 180 0.33 4.34 -16.02
CA GLN A 180 -0.59 5.47 -16.24
C GLN A 180 -1.24 5.95 -14.94
N LEU A 181 -1.69 5.03 -14.08
CA LEU A 181 -2.32 5.38 -12.81
C LEU A 181 -1.34 6.11 -11.88
N ILE A 182 -0.11 5.61 -11.77
CA ILE A 182 0.94 6.22 -10.95
C ILE A 182 1.33 7.60 -11.49
N ALA A 183 1.51 7.74 -12.81
CA ALA A 183 1.76 9.03 -13.45
C ALA A 183 0.63 10.03 -13.20
N GLN A 184 -0.62 9.62 -13.29
CA GLN A 184 -1.74 10.51 -13.01
C GLN A 184 -1.80 10.92 -11.52
N SER A 185 -1.45 10.04 -10.58
CA SER A 185 -1.31 10.41 -9.17
C SER A 185 -0.17 11.40 -8.95
N TRP A 186 0.92 11.26 -9.72
CA TRP A 186 2.06 12.17 -9.69
C TRP A 186 1.78 13.55 -10.29
N HIS A 187 0.90 13.69 -11.29
CA HIS A 187 0.59 14.99 -11.89
C HIS A 187 -0.66 15.68 -11.31
N ASN A 188 -1.64 14.90 -10.82
CA ASN A 188 -2.94 15.42 -10.38
C ASN A 188 -3.10 15.47 -8.84
N GLY A 189 -2.09 15.00 -8.11
CA GLY A 189 -1.99 15.11 -6.65
C GLY A 189 -1.53 16.48 -6.16
#